data_AF-A0A962YJ22-F1
#
_entry.id   AF-A0A962YJ22-F1
#
_cell.length_a   1.000
_cell.length_b   1.000
_cell.length_c   1.000
_cell.angle_alpha   90.00
_cell.angle_beta   90.00
_cell.angle_gamma   90.00
#
_symmetry.space_group_name_H-M   'P 1'
#
loop_
_entity.id
_entity.type
_entity.pdbx_description
1 polymer ?
#
loop_
_entity_poly.entity_id
_entity_poly.type
_entity_poly.pdbx_seq_one_letter_code
_entity_poly.pdbx_strand_id
1 'polypeptide(L)'
;MSEIETRRSPRGVSRRGARAAMIAKRNAPLPDAMRPVRAGLEGGRYRLLSEADIQKIHHAALDILATIGLADAIPSCIAAVTAAGGELNAQGRLLFPAALVEDTLAKAARHFVLHGQTPAHDMEPWGKKIYFGTAGAAVHIVDAQTGVYRDSTLADLYDTARLVDALEHIHFLQRPLVARDLSDSFELDINTCYAAISGTTKHVGTSFIKPEHVDACLQMLHTIAGGEEAWRARPFVSQSNCFVVPPLKFAQDACACLESAVHGGMPVLLLSAAQAGATSPAALAGTIAQAVAEVLAGLVYVNALKPGHPAIFGTWPFVSDLRTGAMSGGSGEQTLLMAACAQMAQFYDLTGGVCAGISDSKIPDAQMGFERGYSHALVGNAGANLIYESAGMHASLLGFCLESAVIDNDAIGAALRTVRGIEVNDDTLSLAAIRDVCLNGPGHYLGHAQTLSLMQTEYLYPLVADRSSPKEWVENQSPGILDHALKKTREILSTHYPAHIPAAIDQQLRAQYPIKLPCQTMRAAN
;
A
#
# COMPACT_ATOMS: atom_id res chain seq x y z
N MET A 1 -61.69 0.19 55.45
CA MET A 1 -60.24 0.39 55.54
C MET A 1 -59.54 -0.95 55.42
N SER A 2 -59.00 -1.28 54.26
CA SER A 2 -57.71 -1.98 54.11
C SER A 2 -57.37 -1.97 52.62
N GLU A 3 -56.19 -1.41 52.34
CA GLU A 3 -55.67 -1.05 51.03
C GLU A 3 -55.15 -2.27 50.27
N ILE A 4 -55.36 -2.27 48.96
CA ILE A 4 -54.73 -3.19 48.01
C ILE A 4 -53.48 -2.49 47.48
N GLU A 5 -52.30 -2.88 47.99
CA GLU A 5 -51.00 -2.45 47.47
C GLU A 5 -50.68 -3.15 46.14
N THR A 6 -50.62 -2.36 45.07
CA THR A 6 -50.12 -2.78 43.76
C THR A 6 -48.59 -2.65 43.73
N ARG A 7 -47.88 -3.79 43.76
CA ARG A 7 -46.43 -3.85 43.54
C ARG A 7 -46.10 -3.44 42.09
N ARG A 8 -45.44 -2.29 41.93
CA ARG A 8 -44.83 -1.84 40.66
C ARG A 8 -43.63 -2.73 40.31
N SER A 9 -43.62 -3.29 39.10
CA SER A 9 -42.45 -3.96 38.53
C SER A 9 -41.34 -2.94 38.17
N PRO A 10 -40.04 -3.32 38.19
CA PRO A 10 -38.96 -2.43 37.81
C PRO A 10 -39.05 -2.11 36.32
N ARG A 11 -38.99 -0.81 35.98
CA ARG A 11 -38.95 -0.31 34.60
C ARG A 11 -37.80 -0.99 33.83
N GLY A 12 -38.15 -1.79 32.84
CA GLY A 12 -37.18 -2.38 31.92
C GLY A 12 -36.40 -1.31 31.18
N VAL A 13 -35.07 -1.45 31.18
CA VAL A 13 -34.17 -0.72 30.28
C VAL A 13 -34.66 -0.96 28.85
N SER A 14 -34.92 0.11 28.09
CA SER A 14 -35.41 -0.04 26.72
C SER A 14 -34.41 -0.89 25.91
N ARG A 15 -34.90 -1.83 25.10
CA ARG A 15 -34.06 -2.69 24.22
C ARG A 15 -33.08 -1.87 23.35
N ARG A 16 -33.41 -0.61 23.05
CA ARG A 16 -32.53 0.35 22.34
C ARG A 16 -31.33 0.79 23.19
N GLY A 17 -31.52 1.06 24.49
CA GLY A 17 -30.44 1.49 25.40
C GLY A 17 -29.42 0.38 25.69
N ALA A 18 -29.89 -0.85 25.86
CA ALA A 18 -29.02 -2.02 26.05
C ALA A 18 -28.22 -2.37 24.78
N ARG A 19 -28.82 -2.23 23.59
CA ARG A 19 -28.13 -2.42 22.30
C ARG A 19 -27.06 -1.34 22.07
N ALA A 20 -27.37 -0.07 22.38
CA ALA A 20 -26.41 1.02 22.27
C ALA A 20 -25.24 0.90 23.26
N ALA A 21 -25.50 0.49 24.52
CA ALA A 21 -24.45 0.26 25.52
C ALA A 21 -23.57 -0.96 25.16
N MET A 22 -24.16 -2.02 24.58
CA MET A 22 -23.40 -3.15 24.02
C MET A 22 -22.55 -2.69 22.83
N ILE A 23 -23.09 -1.90 21.89
CA ILE A 23 -22.33 -1.31 20.78
C ILE A 23 -21.16 -0.45 21.28
N ALA A 24 -21.37 0.38 22.31
CA ALA A 24 -20.31 1.19 22.90
C ALA A 24 -19.19 0.35 23.55
N LYS A 25 -19.55 -0.72 24.28
CA LYS A 25 -18.57 -1.67 24.84
C LYS A 25 -17.81 -2.44 23.75
N ARG A 26 -18.46 -2.69 22.60
CA ARG A 26 -17.89 -3.34 21.40
C ARG A 26 -17.02 -2.42 20.55
N ASN A 27 -16.99 -1.12 20.85
CA ASN A 27 -16.18 -0.13 20.15
C ASN A 27 -15.05 0.43 21.04
N ALA A 28 -14.87 -0.12 22.26
CA ALA A 28 -13.75 0.26 23.11
C ALA A 28 -12.42 -0.14 22.42
N PRO A 29 -11.42 0.74 22.33
CA PRO A 29 -10.15 0.44 21.69
C PRO A 29 -9.45 -0.72 22.40
N LEU A 30 -9.07 -1.75 21.63
CA LEU A 30 -8.17 -2.78 22.12
C LEU A 30 -6.72 -2.34 21.93
N PRO A 31 -5.79 -2.76 22.81
CA PRO A 31 -4.37 -2.76 22.50
C PRO A 31 -4.09 -3.48 21.17
N ASP A 32 -3.17 -2.95 20.36
CA ASP A 32 -2.92 -3.43 18.99
C ASP A 32 -2.60 -4.92 18.90
N ALA A 33 -1.88 -5.46 19.88
CA ALA A 33 -1.53 -6.89 19.92
C ALA A 33 -2.76 -7.81 20.01
N MET A 34 -3.87 -7.33 20.56
CA MET A 34 -5.11 -8.10 20.72
C MET A 34 -6.09 -7.93 19.56
N ARG A 35 -5.79 -7.06 18.59
CA ARG A 35 -6.65 -6.84 17.43
C ARG A 35 -6.63 -8.07 16.50
N PRO A 36 -7.75 -8.38 15.84
CA PRO A 36 -7.87 -9.53 14.95
C PRO A 36 -7.07 -9.33 13.65
N VAL A 37 -6.73 -8.09 13.32
CA VAL A 37 -5.82 -7.71 12.23
C VAL A 37 -5.03 -6.48 12.65
N ARG A 38 -3.84 -6.31 12.07
CA ARG A 38 -2.95 -5.15 12.28
C ARG A 38 -1.93 -5.06 11.15
N ALA A 39 -1.25 -3.93 11.06
CA ALA A 39 -0.09 -3.76 10.19
C ALA A 39 1.00 -4.79 10.52
N GLY A 40 1.72 -5.28 9.50
CA GLY A 40 2.89 -6.14 9.70
C GLY A 40 2.56 -7.57 10.15
N LEU A 41 1.35 -8.07 9.89
CA LEU A 41 1.06 -9.50 10.02
C LEU A 41 1.94 -10.32 9.06
N GLU A 42 2.35 -11.50 9.50
CA GLU A 42 3.19 -12.38 8.70
C GLU A 42 2.36 -13.32 7.81
N GLY A 43 2.63 -13.31 6.50
CA GLY A 43 2.03 -14.25 5.54
C GLY A 43 3.00 -15.33 5.06
N GLY A 44 2.98 -15.59 3.75
CA GLY A 44 3.84 -16.53 3.05
C GLY A 44 3.51 -18.01 3.29
N ARG A 45 2.23 -18.31 3.57
CA ARG A 45 1.67 -19.67 3.57
C ARG A 45 1.23 -20.10 2.17
N TYR A 46 0.83 -19.15 1.33
CA TYR A 46 0.53 -19.42 -0.07
C TYR A 46 1.85 -19.50 -0.86
N ARG A 47 2.18 -20.70 -1.35
CA ARG A 47 3.40 -20.94 -2.13
C ARG A 47 3.05 -21.25 -3.59
N LEU A 48 3.20 -20.25 -4.48
CA LEU A 48 2.96 -20.41 -5.92
C LEU A 48 4.12 -21.12 -6.65
N LEU A 49 5.35 -20.68 -6.44
CA LEU A 49 6.55 -21.29 -7.01
C LEU A 49 7.12 -22.34 -6.07
N SER A 50 7.66 -23.41 -6.65
CA SER A 50 8.55 -24.33 -5.93
C SER A 50 9.93 -23.71 -5.75
N GLU A 51 10.72 -24.21 -4.79
CA GLU A 51 12.11 -23.77 -4.62
C GLU A 51 12.95 -23.98 -5.89
N ALA A 52 12.68 -25.05 -6.65
CA ALA A 52 13.36 -25.30 -7.93
C ALA A 52 12.99 -24.27 -9.01
N ASP A 53 11.75 -23.77 -9.03
CA ASP A 53 11.32 -22.75 -9.98
C ASP A 53 11.88 -21.37 -9.62
N ILE A 54 11.94 -21.04 -8.33
CA ILE A 54 12.61 -19.83 -7.82
C ILE A 54 14.07 -19.81 -8.30
N GLN A 55 14.80 -20.91 -8.15
CA GLN A 55 16.18 -21.03 -8.63
C GLN A 55 16.29 -20.85 -10.14
N LYS A 56 15.38 -21.42 -10.94
CA LYS A 56 15.39 -21.23 -12.40
C LYS A 56 15.18 -19.77 -12.78
N ILE A 57 14.26 -19.07 -12.12
CA ILE A 57 14.00 -17.65 -12.35
C ILE A 57 15.22 -16.81 -11.98
N HIS A 58 15.86 -17.11 -10.84
CA HIS A 58 17.09 -16.43 -10.41
C HIS A 58 18.21 -16.58 -11.46
N HIS A 59 18.54 -17.81 -11.87
CA HIS A 59 19.59 -18.04 -12.87
C HIS A 59 19.25 -17.39 -14.21
N ALA A 60 17.98 -17.41 -14.63
CA ALA A 60 17.55 -16.71 -15.84
C ALA A 60 17.75 -15.19 -15.73
N ALA A 61 17.47 -14.59 -14.56
CA ALA A 61 17.72 -13.17 -14.34
C ALA A 61 19.23 -12.83 -14.40
N LEU A 62 20.10 -13.67 -13.83
CA LEU A 62 21.55 -13.51 -13.93
C LEU A 62 22.04 -13.63 -15.37
N ASP A 63 21.52 -14.60 -16.14
CA ASP A 63 21.87 -14.78 -17.55
C ASP A 63 21.43 -13.58 -18.41
N ILE A 64 20.22 -13.07 -18.20
CA ILE A 64 19.73 -11.83 -18.83
C ILE A 64 20.70 -10.68 -18.55
N LEU A 65 21.10 -10.50 -17.29
CA LEU A 65 21.99 -9.42 -16.88
C LEU A 65 23.40 -9.54 -17.46
N ALA A 66 23.95 -10.75 -17.49
CA ALA A 66 25.31 -11.01 -17.95
C ALA A 66 25.44 -11.00 -19.48
N THR A 67 24.42 -11.45 -20.22
CA THR A 67 24.52 -11.67 -21.67
C THR A 67 23.75 -10.63 -22.49
N ILE A 68 22.64 -10.11 -21.96
CA ILE A 68 21.80 -9.10 -22.64
C ILE A 68 22.07 -7.71 -22.07
N GLY A 69 22.08 -7.58 -20.74
CA GLY A 69 22.25 -6.30 -20.02
C GLY A 69 21.20 -5.26 -20.36
N LEU A 70 21.44 -4.00 -19.98
CA LEU A 70 20.51 -2.87 -20.16
C LEU A 70 21.11 -1.77 -21.05
N ALA A 71 20.31 -1.17 -21.93
CA ALA A 71 20.75 -0.03 -22.75
C ALA A 71 20.44 1.32 -22.08
N ASP A 72 20.91 2.41 -22.69
CA ASP A 72 20.54 3.80 -22.38
C ASP A 72 20.96 4.28 -20.98
N ALA A 73 21.93 3.60 -20.34
CA ALA A 73 22.51 4.02 -19.07
C ALA A 73 23.13 5.42 -19.15
N ILE A 74 22.90 6.25 -18.13
CA ILE A 74 23.54 7.58 -18.04
C ILE A 74 25.04 7.44 -17.77
N PRO A 75 25.88 8.42 -18.16
CA PRO A 75 27.34 8.31 -18.02
C PRO A 75 27.83 7.99 -16.60
N SER A 76 27.18 8.55 -15.58
CA SER A 76 27.48 8.29 -14.17
C SER A 76 27.13 6.85 -13.75
N CYS A 77 26.02 6.30 -14.25
CA CYS A 77 25.66 4.89 -14.07
C CYS A 77 26.70 3.96 -14.70
N ILE A 78 27.10 4.23 -15.94
CA ILE A 78 28.15 3.46 -16.62
C ILE A 78 29.44 3.50 -15.80
N ALA A 79 29.88 4.69 -15.36
CA ALA A 79 31.10 4.84 -14.57
C ALA A 79 31.01 4.08 -13.23
N ALA A 80 29.91 4.19 -12.50
CA ALA A 80 29.73 3.54 -11.21
C ALA A 80 29.69 2.01 -11.33
N VAL A 81 28.91 1.49 -12.29
CA VAL A 81 28.74 0.04 -12.48
C VAL A 81 30.01 -0.60 -13.06
N THR A 82 30.70 0.05 -14.00
CA THR A 82 31.96 -0.48 -14.54
C THR A 82 33.08 -0.46 -13.51
N ALA A 83 33.15 0.56 -12.66
CA ALA A 83 34.08 0.59 -11.52
C ALA A 83 33.79 -0.54 -10.50
N ALA A 84 32.54 -1.01 -10.42
CA ALA A 84 32.16 -2.14 -9.58
C ALA A 84 32.37 -3.51 -10.24
N GLY A 85 32.76 -3.57 -11.52
CA GLY A 85 33.02 -4.83 -12.25
C GLY A 85 31.98 -5.19 -13.32
N GLY A 86 31.07 -4.27 -13.65
CA GLY A 86 30.22 -4.39 -14.84
C GLY A 86 30.96 -4.03 -16.12
N GLU A 87 30.33 -4.28 -17.28
CA GLU A 87 30.94 -4.04 -18.59
C GLU A 87 29.99 -3.30 -19.52
N LEU A 88 30.45 -2.27 -20.22
CA LEU A 88 29.72 -1.71 -21.35
C LEU A 88 30.15 -2.43 -22.63
N ASN A 89 29.25 -3.23 -23.21
CA ASN A 89 29.59 -4.01 -24.40
C ASN A 89 29.65 -3.14 -25.67
N ALA A 90 30.12 -3.74 -26.76
CA ALA A 90 30.27 -3.06 -28.06
C ALA A 90 28.94 -2.53 -28.65
N GLN A 91 27.79 -3.02 -28.19
CA GLN A 91 26.45 -2.57 -28.60
C GLN A 91 25.89 -1.48 -27.68
N GLY A 92 26.68 -0.98 -26.73
CA GLY A 92 26.27 0.07 -25.80
C GLY A 92 25.30 -0.42 -24.71
N ARG A 93 25.28 -1.73 -24.41
CA ARG A 93 24.51 -2.29 -23.30
C ARG A 93 25.42 -2.54 -22.10
N LEU A 94 24.98 -2.08 -20.94
CA LEU A 94 25.63 -2.28 -19.66
C LEU A 94 25.28 -3.69 -19.14
N LEU A 95 26.29 -4.55 -19.04
CA LEU A 95 26.23 -5.92 -18.58
C LEU A 95 26.62 -6.00 -17.10
N PHE A 96 25.99 -6.94 -16.40
CA PHE A 96 26.20 -7.17 -14.97
C PHE A 96 26.56 -8.64 -14.76
N PRO A 97 27.85 -8.98 -14.59
CA PRO A 97 28.26 -10.35 -14.31
C PRO A 97 27.61 -10.92 -13.05
N ALA A 98 27.35 -12.23 -13.01
CA ALA A 98 26.71 -12.88 -11.87
C ALA A 98 27.39 -12.57 -10.52
N ALA A 99 28.73 -12.61 -10.49
CA ALA A 99 29.51 -12.29 -9.30
C ALA A 99 29.24 -10.85 -8.77
N LEU A 100 29.11 -9.86 -9.66
CA LEU A 100 28.77 -8.49 -9.26
C LEU A 100 27.37 -8.41 -8.63
N VAL A 101 26.40 -9.13 -9.19
CA VAL A 101 25.04 -9.17 -8.67
C VAL A 101 25.00 -9.87 -7.31
N GLU A 102 25.68 -11.01 -7.18
CA GLU A 102 25.77 -11.78 -5.94
C GLU A 102 26.49 -11.00 -4.82
N ASP A 103 27.62 -10.37 -5.12
CA ASP A 103 28.34 -9.50 -4.19
C ASP A 103 27.49 -8.30 -3.75
N THR A 104 26.69 -7.76 -4.67
CA THR A 104 25.72 -6.70 -4.35
C THR A 104 24.64 -7.21 -3.42
N LEU A 105 24.05 -8.37 -3.70
CA LEU A 105 23.02 -8.97 -2.84
C LEU A 105 23.55 -9.23 -1.42
N ALA A 106 24.82 -9.62 -1.28
CA ALA A 106 25.45 -9.85 0.02
C ALA A 106 25.60 -8.58 0.86
N LYS A 107 25.83 -7.42 0.24
CA LYS A 107 26.04 -6.12 0.93
C LYS A 107 24.82 -5.20 0.94
N ALA A 108 23.75 -5.54 0.22
CA ALA A 108 22.55 -4.74 0.13
C ALA A 108 21.91 -4.49 1.50
N ALA A 109 21.26 -3.34 1.66
CA ALA A 109 20.53 -3.01 2.88
C ALA A 109 19.41 -4.02 3.13
N ARG A 110 19.32 -4.50 4.38
CA ARG A 110 18.29 -5.41 4.86
C ARG A 110 17.70 -4.88 6.16
N HIS A 111 16.44 -5.23 6.43
CA HIS A 111 15.78 -4.94 7.71
C HIS A 111 15.80 -3.46 8.11
N PHE A 112 15.69 -2.55 7.12
CA PHE A 112 15.54 -1.13 7.39
C PHE A 112 14.08 -0.77 7.63
N VAL A 113 13.83 0.17 8.53
CA VAL A 113 12.49 0.67 8.83
C VAL A 113 12.07 1.68 7.77
N LEU A 114 10.83 1.59 7.30
CA LEU A 114 10.20 2.69 6.56
C LEU A 114 9.39 3.53 7.54
N HIS A 115 9.87 4.74 7.80
CA HIS A 115 9.34 5.56 8.88
C HIS A 115 8.05 6.28 8.49
N GLY A 116 7.10 6.37 9.43
CA GLY A 116 6.09 7.43 9.36
C GLY A 116 6.68 8.76 9.87
N GLN A 117 5.93 9.85 9.71
CA GLN A 117 6.25 11.09 10.43
C GLN A 117 6.13 10.91 11.95
N THR A 118 5.35 9.93 12.39
CA THR A 118 5.32 9.48 13.78
C THR A 118 5.74 8.01 13.89
N PRO A 119 6.39 7.59 15.00
CA PRO A 119 6.79 6.19 15.20
C PRO A 119 5.64 5.18 15.18
N ALA A 120 4.40 5.63 15.41
CA ALA A 120 3.21 4.77 15.36
C ALA A 120 2.90 4.23 13.96
N HIS A 121 3.49 4.83 12.92
CA HIS A 121 3.34 4.40 11.53
C HIS A 121 4.65 3.91 10.91
N ASP A 122 5.65 3.62 11.75
CA ASP A 122 6.86 2.94 11.29
C ASP A 122 6.50 1.52 10.82
N MET A 123 7.03 1.15 9.66
CA MET A 123 6.85 -0.17 9.08
C MET A 123 8.16 -0.92 9.09
N GLU A 124 8.06 -2.21 9.35
CA GLU A 124 9.15 -3.17 9.33
C GLU A 124 8.97 -4.15 8.16
N PRO A 125 9.21 -3.71 6.90
CA PRO A 125 8.85 -4.48 5.71
C PRO A 125 9.91 -5.52 5.35
N TRP A 126 10.12 -6.49 6.23
CA TRP A 126 11.05 -7.59 6.02
C TRP A 126 10.46 -8.95 6.40
N GLY A 127 11.16 -10.00 6.01
CA GLY A 127 10.65 -11.36 6.09
C GLY A 127 9.34 -11.46 5.31
N LYS A 128 8.25 -11.76 6.03
CA LYS A 128 6.91 -11.93 5.45
C LYS A 128 5.87 -10.99 6.05
N LYS A 129 6.31 -9.92 6.72
CA LYS A 129 5.43 -8.89 7.30
C LYS A 129 4.82 -8.06 6.19
N ILE A 130 3.48 -7.94 6.20
CA ILE A 130 2.70 -7.33 5.10
C ILE A 130 2.16 -5.96 5.49
N TYR A 131 2.25 -5.03 4.55
CA TYR A 131 1.69 -3.70 4.62
C TYR A 131 1.05 -3.36 3.28
N PHE A 132 -0.24 -3.02 3.31
CA PHE A 132 -0.99 -2.51 2.16
C PHE A 132 -0.94 -0.98 2.10
N GLY A 133 -0.84 -0.40 0.91
CA GLY A 133 -0.87 1.04 0.67
C GLY A 133 -1.50 1.38 -0.67
N THR A 134 -1.66 2.67 -0.92
CA THR A 134 -2.08 3.19 -2.23
C THR A 134 -0.94 3.07 -3.25
N ALA A 135 -1.15 3.53 -4.49
CA ALA A 135 -0.15 3.90 -5.51
C ALA A 135 -0.87 4.17 -6.85
N GLY A 136 -0.18 4.02 -7.99
CA GLY A 136 -0.73 4.05 -9.35
C GLY A 136 -0.73 5.38 -10.08
N ALA A 137 -0.63 6.52 -9.38
CA ALA A 137 -0.55 7.86 -9.97
C ALA A 137 -1.62 8.12 -11.07
N ALA A 138 -2.89 7.80 -10.76
CA ALA A 138 -4.02 8.05 -11.63
C ALA A 138 -4.13 9.54 -12.00
N VAL A 139 -4.58 9.79 -13.23
CA VAL A 139 -4.76 11.14 -13.78
C VAL A 139 -6.21 11.62 -13.69
N HIS A 140 -7.13 10.75 -13.27
CA HIS A 140 -8.53 11.10 -13.07
C HIS A 140 -9.04 10.71 -11.69
N ILE A 141 -10.06 11.44 -11.24
CA ILE A 141 -11.00 11.01 -10.21
C ILE A 141 -12.26 10.50 -10.90
N VAL A 142 -12.79 9.36 -10.44
CA VAL A 142 -14.11 8.90 -10.83
C VAL A 142 -15.11 9.19 -9.73
N ASP A 143 -16.21 9.85 -10.10
CA ASP A 143 -17.35 10.04 -9.21
C ASP A 143 -18.10 8.71 -9.04
N ALA A 144 -18.19 8.24 -7.80
CA ALA A 144 -18.71 6.91 -7.50
C ALA A 144 -20.20 6.72 -7.86
N GLN A 145 -20.98 7.80 -7.89
CA GLN A 145 -22.43 7.74 -8.13
C GLN A 145 -22.78 7.85 -9.61
N THR A 146 -22.08 8.73 -10.33
CA THR A 146 -22.36 9.05 -11.73
C THR A 146 -21.46 8.29 -12.70
N GLY A 147 -20.32 7.79 -12.23
CA GLY A 147 -19.29 7.15 -13.06
C GLY A 147 -18.53 8.11 -13.97
N VAL A 148 -18.69 9.43 -13.78
CA VAL A 148 -18.00 10.46 -14.57
C VAL A 148 -16.56 10.59 -14.11
N TYR A 149 -15.64 10.59 -15.09
CA TYR A 149 -14.22 10.82 -14.88
C TYR A 149 -13.90 12.29 -15.11
N ARG A 150 -13.11 12.88 -14.21
CA ARG A 150 -12.54 14.22 -14.34
C ARG A 150 -11.06 14.20 -14.00
N ASP A 151 -10.32 15.17 -14.52
CA ASP A 151 -8.92 15.38 -14.12
C ASP A 151 -8.80 15.50 -12.59
N SER A 152 -7.77 14.85 -12.05
CA SER A 152 -7.42 14.92 -10.63
C SER A 152 -6.70 16.22 -10.31
N THR A 153 -6.93 16.76 -9.12
CA THR A 153 -6.35 18.03 -8.65
C THR A 153 -5.40 17.82 -7.49
N LEU A 154 -4.61 18.85 -7.14
CA LEU A 154 -3.81 18.86 -5.93
C LEU A 154 -4.66 18.68 -4.66
N ALA A 155 -5.87 19.23 -4.64
CA ALA A 155 -6.81 19.06 -3.53
C ALA A 155 -7.28 17.61 -3.40
N ASP A 156 -7.53 16.91 -4.52
CA ASP A 156 -7.90 15.48 -4.49
C ASP A 156 -6.78 14.62 -3.91
N LEU A 157 -5.52 14.93 -4.23
CA LEU A 157 -4.36 14.25 -3.64
C LEU A 157 -4.29 14.47 -2.12
N TYR A 158 -4.49 15.71 -1.67
CA TYR A 158 -4.50 16.03 -0.24
C TYR A 158 -5.65 15.34 0.50
N ASP A 159 -6.86 15.35 -0.06
CA ASP A 159 -8.02 14.66 0.51
C ASP A 159 -7.83 13.15 0.52
N THR A 160 -7.20 12.58 -0.51
CA THR A 160 -6.83 11.15 -0.52
C THR A 160 -5.83 10.83 0.59
N ALA A 161 -4.82 11.67 0.81
CA ALA A 161 -3.87 11.50 1.90
C ALA A 161 -4.57 11.53 3.27
N ARG A 162 -5.49 12.47 3.49
CA ARG A 162 -6.31 12.56 4.71
C ARG A 162 -7.18 11.34 4.92
N LEU A 163 -7.81 10.86 3.85
CA LEU A 163 -8.62 9.67 3.88
C LEU A 163 -7.78 8.46 4.30
N VAL A 164 -6.62 8.27 3.65
CA VAL A 164 -5.68 7.19 3.98
C VAL A 164 -5.20 7.29 5.42
N ASP A 165 -4.91 8.49 5.93
CA ASP A 165 -4.48 8.68 7.32
C ASP A 165 -5.50 8.13 8.33
N ALA A 166 -6.80 8.31 8.06
CA ALA A 166 -7.90 7.83 8.90
C ALA A 166 -8.26 6.35 8.70
N LEU A 167 -7.89 5.74 7.58
CA LEU A 167 -8.21 4.35 7.26
C LEU A 167 -7.18 3.38 7.88
N GLU A 168 -7.65 2.48 8.74
CA GLU A 168 -6.81 1.61 9.56
C GLU A 168 -5.97 0.61 8.76
N HIS A 169 -6.55 0.03 7.71
CA HIS A 169 -5.98 -1.10 6.99
C HIS A 169 -5.15 -0.69 5.77
N ILE A 170 -5.00 0.63 5.55
CA ILE A 170 -4.11 1.22 4.55
C ILE A 170 -2.95 1.84 5.31
N HIS A 171 -1.77 1.26 5.24
CA HIS A 171 -0.66 1.50 6.18
C HIS A 171 0.32 2.58 5.71
N PHE A 172 0.37 2.85 4.40
CA PHE A 172 1.21 3.90 3.82
C PHE A 172 0.54 4.54 2.60
N LEU A 173 1.00 5.75 2.26
CA LEU A 173 0.53 6.52 1.11
C LEU A 173 1.63 6.60 0.05
N GLN A 174 1.62 5.71 -0.93
CA GLN A 174 2.34 5.97 -2.18
C GLN A 174 1.42 6.80 -3.08
N ARG A 175 1.91 7.95 -3.56
CA ARG A 175 1.15 8.96 -4.32
C ARG A 175 0.17 8.31 -5.32
N PRO A 176 -1.15 8.37 -5.05
CA PRO A 176 -2.13 7.70 -5.92
C PRO A 176 -2.58 8.54 -7.10
N LEU A 177 -2.29 9.84 -7.10
CA LEU A 177 -2.85 10.82 -8.04
C LEU A 177 -1.78 11.75 -8.58
N VAL A 178 -1.90 12.12 -9.85
CA VAL A 178 -1.17 13.24 -10.46
C VAL A 178 -2.04 14.49 -10.37
N ALA A 179 -1.53 15.59 -9.82
CA ALA A 179 -2.24 16.86 -9.77
C ALA A 179 -2.26 17.53 -11.15
N ARG A 180 -3.30 17.25 -11.96
CA ARG A 180 -3.45 17.70 -13.35
C ARG A 180 -3.77 19.20 -13.48
N ASP A 181 -4.14 19.85 -12.38
CA ASP A 181 -4.33 21.29 -12.26
C ASP A 181 -3.00 22.08 -12.20
N LEU A 182 -1.86 21.39 -12.14
CA LEU A 182 -0.52 21.97 -12.19
C LEU A 182 0.20 21.59 -13.48
N SER A 183 0.63 22.59 -14.26
CA SER A 183 1.32 22.40 -15.54
C SER A 183 2.83 22.55 -15.46
N ASP A 184 3.33 23.36 -14.53
CA ASP A 184 4.77 23.51 -14.30
C ASP A 184 5.33 22.29 -13.54
N SER A 185 6.43 21.72 -14.04
CA SER A 185 6.98 20.48 -13.50
C SER A 185 7.54 20.65 -12.08
N PHE A 186 8.10 21.81 -11.75
CA PHE A 186 8.62 22.06 -10.41
C PHE A 186 7.47 22.27 -9.43
N GLU A 187 6.47 23.09 -9.80
CA GLU A 187 5.26 23.28 -9.00
C GLU A 187 4.56 21.95 -8.75
N LEU A 188 4.43 21.08 -9.76
CA LEU A 188 3.84 19.75 -9.62
C LEU A 188 4.56 18.91 -8.56
N ASP A 189 5.88 18.75 -8.65
CA ASP A 189 6.64 17.89 -7.74
C ASP A 189 6.65 18.42 -6.31
N ILE A 190 6.97 19.71 -6.11
CA ILE A 190 7.06 20.30 -4.77
C ILE A 190 5.69 20.31 -4.07
N ASN A 191 4.62 20.63 -4.80
CA ASN A 191 3.27 20.64 -4.24
C ASN A 191 2.72 19.25 -3.98
N THR A 192 3.01 18.29 -4.87
CA THR A 192 2.65 16.89 -4.66
C THR A 192 3.27 16.35 -3.38
N CYS A 193 4.58 16.58 -3.19
CA CYS A 193 5.28 16.16 -1.99
C CYS A 193 4.67 16.83 -0.76
N TYR A 194 4.49 18.16 -0.79
CA TYR A 194 3.89 18.93 0.30
C TYR A 194 2.46 18.47 0.65
N ALA A 195 1.59 18.26 -0.35
CA ALA A 195 0.20 17.84 -0.13
C ALA A 195 0.12 16.44 0.47
N ALA A 196 0.92 15.49 -0.02
CA ALA A 196 0.96 14.13 0.49
C ALA A 196 1.42 14.09 1.96
N ILE A 197 2.55 14.73 2.31
CA ILE A 197 3.08 14.73 3.68
C ILE A 197 2.26 15.59 4.64
N SER A 198 1.53 16.58 4.15
CA SER A 198 0.61 17.37 4.99
C SER A 198 -0.69 16.62 5.27
N GLY A 199 -1.11 15.72 4.38
CA GLY A 199 -2.36 14.99 4.49
C GLY A 199 -2.27 13.68 5.28
N THR A 200 -1.08 13.17 5.58
CA THR A 200 -0.92 11.97 6.41
C THR A 200 0.35 11.98 7.26
N THR A 201 0.28 11.31 8.40
CA THR A 201 1.40 11.00 9.28
C THR A 201 2.07 9.65 8.97
N LYS A 202 1.49 8.86 8.06
CA LYS A 202 2.03 7.58 7.58
C LYS A 202 3.22 7.80 6.64
N HIS A 203 3.96 6.72 6.36
CA HIS A 203 5.04 6.77 5.37
C HIS A 203 4.49 7.22 4.00
N VAL A 204 5.20 8.13 3.34
CA VAL A 204 4.80 8.64 2.02
C VAL A 204 5.77 8.18 0.95
N GLY A 205 5.26 7.73 -0.18
CA GLY A 205 6.07 7.52 -1.37
C GLY A 205 5.66 8.47 -2.49
N THR A 206 6.63 9.05 -3.20
CA THR A 206 6.34 9.93 -4.35
C THR A 206 7.43 9.82 -5.41
N SER A 207 7.13 10.18 -6.65
CA SER A 207 8.09 10.28 -7.75
C SER A 207 8.40 11.75 -8.05
N PHE A 208 9.49 11.98 -8.78
CA PHE A 208 9.94 13.30 -9.19
C PHE A 208 10.31 13.28 -10.68
N ILE A 209 10.17 14.41 -11.34
CA ILE A 209 10.46 14.59 -12.77
C ILE A 209 11.95 14.88 -12.98
N LYS A 210 12.56 15.68 -12.09
CA LYS A 210 13.95 16.14 -12.24
C LYS A 210 14.74 16.08 -10.92
N PRO A 211 16.07 15.86 -10.97
CA PRO A 211 16.90 15.77 -9.77
C PRO A 211 16.89 17.07 -8.94
N GLU A 212 16.87 18.25 -9.57
CA GLU A 212 16.80 19.52 -8.84
C GLU A 212 15.48 19.69 -8.04
N HIS A 213 14.40 19.00 -8.46
CA HIS A 213 13.15 18.98 -7.70
C HIS A 213 13.26 18.06 -6.49
N VAL A 214 13.97 16.93 -6.62
CA VAL A 214 14.28 16.02 -5.50
C VAL A 214 15.07 16.79 -4.44
N ASP A 215 16.10 17.53 -4.84
CA ASP A 215 16.92 18.34 -3.93
C ASP A 215 16.09 19.40 -3.18
N ALA A 216 15.20 20.10 -3.89
CA ALA A 216 14.30 21.07 -3.27
C ALA A 216 13.31 20.42 -2.29
N CYS A 217 12.76 19.25 -2.65
CA CYS A 217 11.87 18.50 -1.77
C CYS A 217 12.62 17.95 -0.54
N LEU A 218 13.87 17.50 -0.68
CA LEU A 218 14.71 17.11 0.45
C LEU A 218 14.90 18.28 1.44
N GLN A 219 15.15 19.49 0.96
CA GLN A 219 15.25 20.67 1.84
C GLN A 219 13.94 20.97 2.59
N MET A 220 12.79 20.83 1.92
CA MET A 220 11.49 20.92 2.57
C MET A 220 11.32 19.83 3.64
N LEU A 221 11.68 18.58 3.33
CA LEU A 221 11.59 17.45 4.24
C LEU A 221 12.53 17.61 5.44
N HIS A 222 13.74 18.13 5.24
CA HIS A 222 14.66 18.48 6.33
C HIS A 222 14.02 19.52 7.25
N THR A 223 13.39 20.56 6.70
CA THR A 223 12.72 21.60 7.49
C THR A 223 11.60 21.01 8.34
N ILE A 224 10.80 20.10 7.79
CA ILE A 224 9.72 19.41 8.52
C ILE A 224 10.27 18.45 9.58
N ALA A 225 11.35 17.73 9.28
CA ALA A 225 12.00 16.81 10.22
C ALA A 225 12.69 17.52 11.40
N GLY A 226 12.95 18.83 11.29
CA GLY A 226 13.75 19.59 12.26
C GLY A 226 15.25 19.65 11.94
N GLY A 227 15.64 19.31 10.71
CA GLY A 227 17.02 19.36 10.20
C GLY A 227 17.36 18.15 9.33
N GLU A 228 18.47 18.23 8.60
CA GLU A 228 18.96 17.13 7.76
C GLU A 228 19.34 15.89 8.57
N GLU A 229 19.96 16.06 9.74
CA GLU A 229 20.32 14.95 10.64
C GLU A 229 19.06 14.18 11.08
N ALA A 230 18.02 14.89 11.49
CA ALA A 230 16.75 14.31 11.90
C ALA A 230 16.05 13.57 10.75
N TRP A 231 16.08 14.14 9.53
CA TRP A 231 15.60 13.49 8.33
C TRP A 231 16.35 12.19 8.03
N ARG A 232 17.69 12.22 8.03
CA ARG A 232 18.52 11.04 7.73
C ARG A 232 18.37 9.93 8.77
N ALA A 233 18.09 10.29 10.02
CA ALA A 233 17.80 9.32 11.07
C ALA A 233 16.43 8.64 10.89
N ARG A 234 15.43 9.34 10.33
CA ARG A 234 14.06 8.84 10.15
C ARG A 234 13.43 9.33 8.84
N PRO A 235 13.88 8.86 7.66
CA PRO A 235 13.33 9.31 6.40
C PRO A 235 11.88 8.79 6.26
N PHE A 236 10.93 9.72 6.34
CA PHE A 236 9.49 9.43 6.27
C PHE A 236 8.89 9.56 4.86
N VAL A 237 9.74 9.81 3.87
CA VAL A 237 9.38 9.76 2.44
C VAL A 237 10.34 8.84 1.70
N SER A 238 9.81 7.98 0.82
CA SER A 238 10.58 7.21 -0.15
C SER A 238 10.39 7.74 -1.57
N GLN A 239 11.43 7.63 -2.39
CA GLN A 239 11.36 7.93 -3.81
C GLN A 239 10.83 6.71 -4.58
N SER A 240 9.72 6.86 -5.30
CA SER A 240 9.25 5.88 -6.28
C SER A 240 9.92 6.15 -7.62
N ASN A 241 10.71 5.19 -8.10
CA ASN A 241 11.60 5.40 -9.24
C ASN A 241 11.44 4.32 -10.31
N CYS A 242 10.86 4.71 -11.46
CA CYS A 242 10.83 3.91 -12.67
C CYS A 242 12.14 4.07 -13.45
N PHE A 243 13.27 3.70 -12.83
CA PHE A 243 14.62 3.87 -13.38
C PHE A 243 14.84 3.04 -14.66
N VAL A 244 13.96 2.07 -14.94
CA VAL A 244 13.96 1.24 -16.14
C VAL A 244 12.71 1.51 -16.98
N VAL A 245 12.89 1.53 -18.30
CA VAL A 245 11.84 1.47 -19.31
C VAL A 245 11.92 0.10 -19.97
N PRO A 246 11.02 -0.83 -19.63
CA PRO A 246 11.05 -2.16 -20.21
C PRO A 246 10.82 -2.15 -21.73
N PRO A 247 11.48 -3.05 -22.49
CA PRO A 247 12.39 -4.08 -22.00
C PRO A 247 13.84 -3.58 -21.86
N LEU A 248 14.43 -3.75 -20.67
CA LEU A 248 15.87 -3.68 -20.42
C LEU A 248 16.56 -2.38 -20.92
N LYS A 249 16.00 -1.22 -20.58
CA LYS A 249 16.60 0.11 -20.85
C LYS A 249 16.51 1.01 -19.62
N PHE A 250 17.50 1.84 -19.36
CA PHE A 250 17.41 2.84 -18.31
C PHE A 250 16.57 4.04 -18.77
N ALA A 251 15.71 4.56 -17.88
CA ALA A 251 15.12 5.89 -18.00
C ALA A 251 16.11 6.92 -17.45
N GLN A 252 16.68 7.74 -18.34
CA GLN A 252 17.78 8.64 -17.99
C GLN A 252 17.39 9.68 -16.92
N ASP A 253 16.24 10.35 -17.08
CA ASP A 253 15.75 11.34 -16.11
C ASP A 253 15.44 10.71 -14.74
N ALA A 254 14.86 9.50 -14.74
CA ALA A 254 14.57 8.77 -13.53
C ALA A 254 15.86 8.30 -12.82
N CYS A 255 16.89 7.91 -13.57
CA CYS A 255 18.22 7.60 -13.03
C CYS A 255 18.89 8.83 -12.41
N ALA A 256 18.73 10.02 -12.98
CA ALA A 256 19.25 11.25 -12.37
C ALA A 256 18.53 11.56 -11.04
N CYS A 257 17.20 11.41 -11.01
CA CYS A 257 16.44 11.51 -9.76
C CYS A 257 16.85 10.45 -8.72
N LEU A 258 17.19 9.24 -9.18
CA LEU A 258 17.68 8.14 -8.32
C LEU A 258 18.95 8.56 -7.60
N GLU A 259 19.93 9.10 -8.32
CA GLU A 259 21.19 9.56 -7.73
C GLU A 259 20.97 10.62 -6.65
N SER A 260 20.15 11.65 -6.95
CA SER A 260 19.81 12.69 -5.97
C SER A 260 19.13 12.10 -4.71
N ALA A 261 18.17 11.18 -4.88
CA ALA A 261 17.51 10.51 -3.76
C ALA A 261 18.49 9.69 -2.89
N VAL A 262 19.41 8.95 -3.53
CA VAL A 262 20.44 8.16 -2.83
C VAL A 262 21.38 9.06 -2.02
N HIS A 263 21.89 10.13 -2.62
CA HIS A 263 22.76 11.10 -1.93
C HIS A 263 22.00 11.84 -0.80
N GLY A 264 20.73 12.15 -1.01
CA GLY A 264 19.82 12.75 -0.03
C GLY A 264 19.42 11.85 1.14
N GLY A 265 19.77 10.55 1.10
CA GLY A 265 19.38 9.60 2.16
C GLY A 265 17.92 9.17 2.11
N MET A 266 17.23 9.39 0.98
CA MET A 266 15.85 8.96 0.76
C MET A 266 15.84 7.48 0.33
N PRO A 267 15.06 6.59 0.98
CA PRO A 267 14.86 5.23 0.50
C PRO A 267 14.29 5.23 -0.92
N VAL A 268 14.74 4.31 -1.78
CA VAL A 268 14.32 4.26 -3.19
C VAL A 268 13.58 2.97 -3.49
N LEU A 269 12.36 3.09 -4.01
CA LEU A 269 11.62 2.00 -4.63
C LEU A 269 12.06 1.87 -6.09
N LEU A 270 12.73 0.76 -6.39
CA LEU A 270 13.24 0.41 -7.72
C LEU A 270 12.15 -0.31 -8.50
N LEU A 271 11.49 0.38 -9.43
CA LEU A 271 10.35 -0.16 -10.17
C LEU A 271 10.73 -0.67 -11.55
N SER A 272 10.41 -1.95 -11.80
CA SER A 272 10.26 -2.53 -13.15
C SER A 272 8.79 -2.78 -13.44
N ALA A 273 8.25 -2.11 -14.46
CA ALA A 273 6.83 -2.09 -14.80
C ALA A 273 6.56 -2.67 -16.21
N ALA A 274 7.12 -3.83 -16.50
CA ALA A 274 7.00 -4.45 -17.83
C ALA A 274 5.63 -5.10 -18.03
N GLN A 275 5.08 -5.10 -19.24
CA GLN A 275 3.79 -5.72 -19.55
C GLN A 275 3.99 -7.07 -20.24
N ALA A 276 3.44 -8.14 -19.67
CA ALA A 276 3.46 -9.48 -20.21
C ALA A 276 2.78 -9.51 -21.58
N GLY A 277 3.55 -9.87 -22.61
CA GLY A 277 3.08 -9.91 -24.00
C GLY A 277 3.18 -8.58 -24.75
N ALA A 278 3.72 -7.53 -24.13
CA ALA A 278 4.00 -6.25 -24.78
C ALA A 278 5.46 -5.82 -24.60
N THR A 279 5.87 -5.45 -23.38
CA THR A 279 7.24 -4.99 -23.06
C THR A 279 8.05 -6.00 -22.24
N SER A 280 7.50 -7.21 -22.07
CA SER A 280 8.18 -8.43 -21.62
C SER A 280 7.57 -9.65 -22.33
N PRO A 281 8.17 -10.85 -22.23
CA PRO A 281 7.59 -12.06 -22.82
C PRO A 281 6.13 -12.29 -22.41
N ALA A 282 5.34 -12.97 -23.23
CA ALA A 282 3.96 -13.33 -22.87
C ALA A 282 3.90 -14.44 -21.80
N ALA A 283 4.94 -15.28 -21.73
CA ALA A 283 5.03 -16.33 -20.72
C ALA A 283 5.39 -15.71 -19.35
N LEU A 284 4.51 -15.91 -18.36
CA LEU A 284 4.62 -15.28 -17.03
C LEU A 284 5.98 -15.52 -16.35
N ALA A 285 6.57 -16.72 -16.50
CA ALA A 285 7.89 -17.01 -15.92
C ALA A 285 9.00 -16.14 -16.54
N GLY A 286 8.96 -15.89 -17.85
CA GLY A 286 9.90 -15.02 -18.53
C GLY A 286 9.70 -13.55 -18.17
N THR A 287 8.45 -13.13 -17.98
CA THR A 287 8.11 -11.80 -17.44
C THR A 287 8.71 -11.60 -16.04
N ILE A 288 8.57 -12.58 -15.14
CA ILE A 288 9.15 -12.50 -13.79
C ILE A 288 10.68 -12.43 -13.87
N ALA A 289 11.32 -13.29 -14.68
CA ALA A 289 12.77 -13.27 -14.84
C ALA A 289 13.30 -11.91 -15.35
N GLN A 290 12.63 -11.30 -16.33
CA GLN A 290 12.98 -9.98 -16.82
C GLN A 290 12.80 -8.90 -15.74
N ALA A 291 11.67 -8.89 -15.03
CA ALA A 291 11.44 -7.92 -13.96
C ALA A 291 12.48 -8.03 -12.84
N VAL A 292 12.80 -9.26 -12.42
CA VAL A 292 13.86 -9.54 -11.44
C VAL A 292 15.21 -9.04 -11.93
N ALA A 293 15.58 -9.32 -13.18
CA ALA A 293 16.83 -8.83 -13.79
C ALA A 293 16.91 -7.29 -13.75
N GLU A 294 15.86 -6.61 -14.22
CA GLU A 294 15.81 -5.15 -14.25
C GLU A 294 15.99 -4.55 -12.85
N VAL A 295 15.27 -5.04 -11.85
CA VAL A 295 15.37 -4.53 -10.47
C VAL A 295 16.73 -4.87 -9.84
N LEU A 296 17.33 -6.02 -10.13
CA LEU A 296 18.69 -6.36 -9.70
C LEU A 296 19.73 -5.40 -10.29
N ALA A 297 19.59 -4.98 -11.56
CA ALA A 297 20.46 -3.94 -12.14
C ALA A 297 20.34 -2.61 -11.39
N GLY A 298 19.12 -2.21 -11.02
CA GLY A 298 18.88 -1.05 -10.16
C GLY A 298 19.53 -1.18 -8.78
N LEU A 299 19.46 -2.37 -8.17
CA LEU A 299 20.07 -2.65 -6.87
C LEU A 299 21.60 -2.54 -6.93
N VAL A 300 22.22 -3.08 -7.99
CA VAL A 300 23.66 -2.90 -8.26
C VAL A 300 24.00 -1.43 -8.40
N TYR A 301 23.21 -0.69 -9.19
CA TYR A 301 23.45 0.72 -9.41
C TYR A 301 23.39 1.54 -8.11
N VAL A 302 22.33 1.37 -7.30
CA VAL A 302 22.22 2.02 -5.99
C VAL A 302 23.41 1.70 -5.09
N ASN A 303 23.83 0.44 -5.04
CA ASN A 303 24.96 0.02 -4.20
C ASN A 303 26.34 0.41 -4.74
N ALA A 304 26.45 0.70 -6.04
CA ALA A 304 27.64 1.28 -6.65
C ALA A 304 27.77 2.77 -6.30
N LEU A 305 26.64 3.49 -6.19
CA LEU A 305 26.61 4.88 -5.72
C LEU A 305 26.88 4.98 -4.21
N LYS A 306 26.19 4.15 -3.42
CA LYS A 306 26.29 4.13 -1.96
C LYS A 306 26.00 2.72 -1.43
N PRO A 307 27.05 1.95 -1.04
CA PRO A 307 26.86 0.61 -0.50
C PRO A 307 25.92 0.60 0.71
N GLY A 308 24.97 -0.33 0.72
CA GLY A 308 24.01 -0.47 1.82
C GLY A 308 22.95 0.64 1.89
N HIS A 309 22.73 1.39 0.82
CA HIS A 309 21.62 2.35 0.78
C HIS A 309 20.26 1.62 0.75
N PRO A 310 19.23 2.08 1.51
CA PRO A 310 17.91 1.48 1.52
C PRO A 310 17.24 1.49 0.13
N ALA A 311 17.06 0.30 -0.45
CA ALA A 311 16.39 0.10 -1.72
C ALA A 311 15.28 -0.96 -1.58
N ILE A 312 14.09 -0.65 -2.07
CA ILE A 312 12.94 -1.56 -2.11
C ILE A 312 12.95 -2.26 -3.47
N PHE A 313 12.91 -3.60 -3.44
CA PHE A 313 12.92 -4.46 -4.61
C PHE A 313 11.53 -4.52 -5.28
N GLY A 314 11.25 -3.56 -6.16
CA GLY A 314 9.94 -3.30 -6.76
C GLY A 314 9.70 -3.99 -8.11
N THR A 315 9.50 -5.31 -8.11
CA THR A 315 9.19 -6.09 -9.33
C THR A 315 7.69 -6.07 -9.61
N TRP A 316 7.24 -5.21 -10.54
CA TRP A 316 5.82 -4.97 -10.83
C TRP A 316 5.48 -5.28 -12.30
N PRO A 317 5.73 -6.50 -12.80
CA PRO A 317 5.24 -6.85 -14.10
C PRO A 317 3.70 -6.79 -14.15
N PHE A 318 3.19 -6.12 -15.17
CA PHE A 318 1.78 -6.00 -15.48
C PHE A 318 1.34 -7.00 -16.57
N VAL A 319 0.04 -7.18 -16.74
CA VAL A 319 -0.55 -8.01 -17.80
C VAL A 319 -1.21 -7.13 -18.86
N SER A 320 -1.05 -7.49 -20.13
CA SER A 320 -1.86 -6.95 -21.22
C SER A 320 -2.97 -7.94 -21.59
N ASP A 321 -4.20 -7.46 -21.77
CA ASP A 321 -5.24 -8.23 -22.46
C ASP A 321 -4.85 -8.36 -23.93
N LEU A 322 -4.34 -9.52 -24.32
CA LEU A 322 -3.80 -9.77 -25.66
C LEU A 322 -4.84 -9.63 -26.78
N ARG A 323 -6.14 -9.57 -26.46
CA ARG A 323 -7.22 -9.36 -27.45
C ARG A 323 -7.37 -7.88 -27.81
N THR A 324 -7.07 -6.99 -26.88
CA THR A 324 -7.33 -5.54 -27.01
C THR A 324 -6.07 -4.70 -26.96
N GLY A 325 -4.97 -5.25 -26.43
CA GLY A 325 -3.73 -4.52 -26.13
C GLY A 325 -3.81 -3.65 -24.87
N ALA A 326 -4.96 -3.57 -24.20
CA ALA A 326 -5.13 -2.79 -22.98
C ALA A 326 -4.42 -3.46 -21.79
N MET A 327 -3.97 -2.66 -20.83
CA MET A 327 -3.49 -3.20 -19.56
C MET A 327 -4.64 -3.82 -18.77
N SER A 328 -4.39 -4.94 -18.10
CA SER A 328 -5.33 -5.60 -17.19
C SER A 328 -4.66 -5.84 -15.85
N GLY A 329 -4.97 -4.98 -14.88
CA GLY A 329 -4.46 -5.09 -13.51
C GLY A 329 -5.35 -5.96 -12.61
N GLY A 330 -6.62 -6.12 -12.98
CA GLY A 330 -7.60 -6.91 -12.24
C GLY A 330 -7.69 -8.37 -12.68
N SER A 331 -6.66 -8.92 -13.32
CA SER A 331 -6.64 -10.30 -13.82
C SER A 331 -6.03 -11.31 -12.83
N GLY A 332 -6.38 -12.59 -13.02
CA GLY A 332 -5.81 -13.68 -12.22
C GLY A 332 -4.30 -13.81 -12.45
N GLU A 333 -3.87 -13.65 -13.70
CA GLU A 333 -2.47 -13.63 -14.11
C GLU A 333 -1.68 -12.53 -13.41
N GLN A 334 -2.25 -11.32 -13.29
CA GLN A 334 -1.64 -10.23 -12.52
C GLN A 334 -1.38 -10.67 -11.07
N THR A 335 -2.37 -11.31 -10.44
CA THR A 335 -2.24 -11.79 -9.06
C THR A 335 -1.18 -12.88 -8.92
N LEU A 336 -1.07 -13.79 -9.89
CA LEU A 336 0.00 -14.80 -9.91
C LEU A 336 1.38 -14.18 -10.06
N LEU A 337 1.54 -13.20 -10.96
CA LEU A 337 2.80 -12.48 -11.16
C LEU A 337 3.25 -11.81 -9.86
N MET A 338 2.34 -11.12 -9.17
CA MET A 338 2.65 -10.42 -7.92
C MET A 338 2.99 -11.37 -6.77
N ALA A 339 2.25 -12.48 -6.64
CA ALA A 339 2.57 -13.51 -5.65
C ALA A 339 3.94 -14.17 -5.92
N ALA A 340 4.29 -14.45 -7.18
CA ALA A 340 5.60 -14.97 -7.56
C ALA A 340 6.73 -13.97 -7.31
N CYS A 341 6.52 -12.70 -7.66
CA CYS A 341 7.48 -11.61 -7.40
C CYS A 341 7.75 -11.44 -5.89
N ALA A 342 6.73 -11.54 -5.05
CA ALA A 342 6.89 -11.53 -3.59
C ALA A 342 7.79 -12.68 -3.10
N GLN A 343 7.68 -13.87 -3.70
CA GLN A 343 8.55 -15.00 -3.37
C GLN A 343 9.99 -14.79 -3.83
N MET A 344 10.20 -14.12 -4.96
CA MET A 344 11.54 -13.75 -5.42
C MET A 344 12.19 -12.72 -4.47
N ALA A 345 11.45 -11.72 -4.00
CA ALA A 345 11.95 -10.78 -2.99
C ALA A 345 12.34 -11.50 -1.69
N GLN A 346 11.52 -12.45 -1.22
CA GLN A 346 11.82 -13.30 -0.07
C GLN A 346 13.06 -14.18 -0.29
N PHE A 347 13.24 -14.72 -1.49
CA PHE A 347 14.42 -15.52 -1.84
C PHE A 347 15.71 -14.72 -1.70
N TYR A 348 15.70 -13.45 -2.10
CA TYR A 348 16.83 -12.55 -1.91
C TYR A 348 16.94 -11.97 -0.49
N ASP A 349 15.93 -12.20 0.37
CA ASP A 349 15.76 -11.60 1.69
C ASP A 349 15.85 -10.04 1.63
N LEU A 350 15.23 -9.48 0.60
CA LEU A 350 15.11 -8.03 0.40
C LEU A 350 13.70 -7.56 0.74
N THR A 351 13.58 -6.30 1.14
CA THR A 351 12.27 -5.63 1.24
C THR A 351 11.63 -5.56 -0.15
N GLY A 352 10.59 -6.38 -0.37
CA GLY A 352 9.89 -6.47 -1.65
C GLY A 352 8.74 -5.48 -1.77
N GLY A 353 8.58 -4.91 -2.96
CA GLY A 353 7.39 -4.15 -3.36
C GLY A 353 6.68 -4.82 -4.52
N VAL A 354 5.37 -5.03 -4.42
CA VAL A 354 4.50 -5.55 -5.49
C VAL A 354 3.15 -4.83 -5.46
N CYS A 355 2.34 -4.91 -6.51
CA CYS A 355 0.99 -4.36 -6.50
C CYS A 355 -0.06 -5.43 -6.15
N ALA A 356 -1.22 -5.00 -5.66
CA ALA A 356 -2.45 -5.80 -5.59
C ALA A 356 -3.65 -4.85 -5.53
N GLY A 357 -4.84 -5.31 -5.89
CA GLY A 357 -6.07 -4.50 -5.74
C GLY A 357 -6.35 -3.51 -6.87
N ILE A 358 -5.56 -3.54 -7.96
CA ILE A 358 -5.89 -2.84 -9.20
C ILE A 358 -7.17 -3.48 -9.76
N SER A 359 -8.14 -2.66 -10.13
CA SER A 359 -9.35 -3.14 -10.81
C SER A 359 -9.45 -2.59 -12.22
N ASP A 360 -9.90 -3.44 -13.13
CA ASP A 360 -10.22 -3.07 -14.51
C ASP A 360 -11.66 -2.50 -14.62
N SER A 361 -12.43 -2.58 -13.53
CA SER A 361 -13.74 -1.93 -13.40
C SER A 361 -13.62 -0.41 -13.35
N LYS A 362 -14.63 0.26 -13.90
CA LYS A 362 -14.65 1.73 -14.06
C LYS A 362 -15.29 2.39 -12.85
N ILE A 363 -16.00 1.65 -12.02
CA ILE A 363 -16.79 2.15 -10.89
C ILE A 363 -16.79 1.12 -9.75
N PRO A 364 -17.29 1.47 -8.55
CA PRO A 364 -17.39 0.53 -7.44
C PRO A 364 -18.54 -0.46 -7.65
N ASP A 365 -18.25 -1.58 -8.30
CA ASP A 365 -19.23 -2.62 -8.65
C ASP A 365 -18.78 -4.03 -8.24
N ALA A 366 -19.53 -5.04 -8.69
CA ALA A 366 -19.20 -6.44 -8.43
C ALA A 366 -17.85 -6.86 -9.05
N GLN A 367 -17.48 -6.30 -10.20
CA GLN A 367 -16.18 -6.56 -10.84
C GLN A 367 -15.04 -6.10 -9.93
N MET A 368 -15.09 -4.85 -9.49
CA MET A 368 -14.14 -4.32 -8.51
C MET A 368 -14.07 -5.21 -7.26
N GLY A 369 -15.22 -5.62 -6.72
CA GLY A 369 -15.29 -6.45 -5.53
C GLY A 369 -14.55 -7.79 -5.66
N PHE A 370 -14.78 -8.55 -6.74
CA PHE A 370 -14.13 -9.85 -6.88
C PHE A 370 -12.64 -9.72 -7.26
N GLU A 371 -12.28 -8.78 -8.14
CA GLU A 371 -10.89 -8.57 -8.58
C GLU A 371 -9.98 -8.23 -7.41
N ARG A 372 -10.42 -7.29 -6.56
CA ARG A 372 -9.69 -6.92 -5.34
C ARG A 372 -9.68 -8.03 -4.31
N GLY A 373 -10.80 -8.74 -4.16
CA GLY A 373 -10.96 -9.80 -3.17
C GLY A 373 -9.91 -10.91 -3.32
N TYR A 374 -9.77 -11.49 -4.51
CA TYR A 374 -8.77 -12.54 -4.71
C TYR A 374 -7.34 -11.99 -4.76
N SER A 375 -7.14 -10.79 -5.32
CA SER A 375 -5.80 -10.18 -5.43
C SER A 375 -5.20 -9.88 -4.05
N HIS A 376 -5.93 -9.17 -3.18
CA HIS A 376 -5.49 -8.89 -1.82
C HIS A 376 -5.24 -10.18 -1.01
N ALA A 377 -6.15 -11.14 -1.12
CA ALA A 377 -6.02 -12.39 -0.37
C ALA A 377 -4.79 -13.20 -0.80
N LEU A 378 -4.58 -13.43 -2.10
CA LEU A 378 -3.50 -14.28 -2.59
C LEU A 378 -2.12 -13.62 -2.44
N VAL A 379 -1.99 -12.32 -2.76
CA VAL A 379 -0.72 -11.59 -2.60
C VAL A 379 -0.38 -11.40 -1.13
N GLY A 380 -1.38 -11.07 -0.28
CA GLY A 380 -1.21 -11.02 1.17
C GLY A 380 -0.76 -12.38 1.73
N ASN A 381 -1.44 -13.47 1.40
CA ASN A 381 -1.05 -14.80 1.87
C ASN A 381 0.29 -15.30 1.28
N ALA A 382 0.77 -14.72 0.18
CA ALA A 382 2.11 -14.96 -0.35
C ALA A 382 3.21 -14.29 0.48
N GLY A 383 2.87 -13.35 1.37
CA GLY A 383 3.81 -12.68 2.27
C GLY A 383 4.58 -11.54 1.61
N ALA A 384 3.96 -10.83 0.66
CA ALA A 384 4.53 -9.62 0.07
C ALA A 384 4.71 -8.52 1.13
N ASN A 385 5.86 -7.84 1.17
CA ASN A 385 6.12 -6.86 2.22
C ASN A 385 5.33 -5.57 2.05
N LEU A 386 5.55 -4.87 0.94
CA LEU A 386 4.84 -3.65 0.58
C LEU A 386 3.93 -3.96 -0.61
N ILE A 387 2.63 -3.92 -0.36
CA ILE A 387 1.59 -4.16 -1.35
C ILE A 387 0.98 -2.82 -1.73
N TYR A 388 1.28 -2.40 -2.94
CA TYR A 388 0.88 -1.13 -3.52
C TYR A 388 -0.45 -1.26 -4.28
N GLU A 389 -1.02 -0.13 -4.72
CA GLU A 389 -2.28 -0.05 -5.49
C GLU A 389 -3.52 -0.64 -4.79
N SER A 390 -3.44 -0.92 -3.49
CA SER A 390 -4.43 -1.72 -2.79
C SER A 390 -5.74 -1.00 -2.49
N ALA A 391 -5.79 0.31 -2.73
CA ALA A 391 -6.96 1.10 -2.41
C ALA A 391 -7.25 2.17 -3.47
N GLY A 392 -8.53 2.30 -3.81
CA GLY A 392 -9.12 3.39 -4.59
C GLY A 392 -8.95 3.30 -6.11
N MET A 393 -8.13 2.39 -6.62
CA MET A 393 -7.73 2.38 -8.04
C MET A 393 -8.71 1.67 -8.98
N HIS A 394 -9.03 2.31 -10.10
CA HIS A 394 -9.99 1.89 -11.12
C HIS A 394 -9.46 2.04 -12.53
N ALA A 395 -10.16 1.41 -13.47
CA ALA A 395 -9.90 1.48 -14.92
C ALA A 395 -8.42 1.25 -15.25
N SER A 396 -7.82 0.24 -14.63
CA SER A 396 -6.44 -0.18 -14.91
C SER A 396 -5.47 1.01 -14.74
N LEU A 397 -5.47 1.63 -13.56
CA LEU A 397 -4.66 2.79 -13.16
C LEU A 397 -5.09 4.17 -13.70
N LEU A 398 -6.19 4.27 -14.44
CA LEU A 398 -6.61 5.55 -15.02
C LEU A 398 -7.51 6.41 -14.13
N GLY A 399 -8.11 5.83 -13.08
CA GLY A 399 -9.01 6.56 -12.19
C GLY A 399 -8.83 6.18 -10.73
N PHE A 400 -9.04 7.14 -9.84
CA PHE A 400 -9.13 6.91 -8.40
C PHE A 400 -10.52 7.27 -7.88
N CYS A 401 -11.05 6.48 -6.95
CA CYS A 401 -12.32 6.72 -6.28
C CYS A 401 -12.10 6.77 -4.77
N LEU A 402 -12.48 7.88 -4.14
CA LEU A 402 -12.34 8.08 -2.69
C LEU A 402 -13.22 7.08 -1.93
N GLU A 403 -14.46 6.88 -2.36
CA GLU A 403 -15.39 5.93 -1.75
C GLU A 403 -14.90 4.49 -1.86
N SER A 404 -14.29 4.13 -3.00
CA SER A 404 -13.66 2.82 -3.15
C SER A 404 -12.53 2.61 -2.16
N ALA A 405 -11.72 3.61 -1.84
CA ALA A 405 -10.67 3.47 -0.83
C ALA A 405 -11.26 3.11 0.56
N VAL A 406 -12.46 3.63 0.89
CA VAL A 406 -13.17 3.23 2.12
C VAL A 406 -13.68 1.79 2.05
N ILE A 407 -14.18 1.35 0.89
CA ILE A 407 -14.58 -0.05 0.67
C ILE A 407 -13.34 -0.97 0.76
N ASP A 408 -12.22 -0.53 0.22
CA ASP A 408 -10.97 -1.28 0.21
C ASP A 408 -10.39 -1.44 1.60
N ASN A 409 -10.59 -0.48 2.50
CA ASN A 409 -10.24 -0.66 3.90
C ASN A 409 -10.89 -1.94 4.47
N ASP A 410 -12.18 -2.16 4.23
CA ASP A 410 -12.87 -3.39 4.65
C ASP A 410 -12.33 -4.65 3.94
N ALA A 411 -12.08 -4.55 2.63
CA ALA A 411 -11.56 -5.66 1.84
C ALA A 411 -10.15 -6.08 2.27
N ILE A 412 -9.26 -5.12 2.51
CA ILE A 412 -7.90 -5.34 3.02
C ILE A 412 -7.96 -5.90 4.44
N GLY A 413 -8.82 -5.37 5.30
CA GLY A 413 -9.05 -5.93 6.64
C GLY A 413 -9.45 -7.41 6.57
N ALA A 414 -10.39 -7.75 5.68
CA ALA A 414 -10.79 -9.14 5.46
C ALA A 414 -9.62 -10.01 4.95
N ALA A 415 -8.82 -9.49 4.01
CA ALA A 415 -7.64 -10.19 3.51
C ALA A 415 -6.60 -10.43 4.63
N LEU A 416 -6.30 -9.41 5.45
CA LEU A 416 -5.44 -9.54 6.63
C LEU A 416 -5.97 -10.56 7.64
N ARG A 417 -7.30 -10.69 7.78
CA ARG A 417 -7.89 -11.72 8.64
C ARG A 417 -7.59 -13.12 8.10
N THR A 418 -7.53 -13.31 6.77
CA THR A 418 -7.09 -14.59 6.19
C THR A 418 -5.59 -14.85 6.46
N VAL A 419 -4.75 -13.81 6.39
CA VAL A 419 -3.32 -13.88 6.68
C VAL A 419 -3.06 -14.29 8.14
N ARG A 420 -3.80 -13.73 9.11
CA ARG A 420 -3.70 -14.13 10.53
C ARG A 420 -3.93 -15.64 10.72
N GLY A 421 -4.77 -16.25 9.90
CA GLY A 421 -5.10 -17.68 9.99
C GLY A 421 -5.92 -18.03 11.23
N ILE A 422 -5.75 -19.25 11.74
CA ILE A 422 -6.46 -19.76 12.92
C ILE A 422 -5.41 -20.20 13.95
N GLU A 423 -5.55 -19.71 15.18
CA GLU A 423 -4.74 -20.15 16.32
C GLU A 423 -5.34 -21.42 16.92
N VAL A 424 -4.53 -22.48 17.05
CA VAL A 424 -4.97 -23.78 17.59
C VAL A 424 -4.19 -24.10 18.85
N ASN A 425 -4.86 -24.07 19.98
CA ASN A 425 -4.35 -24.46 21.29
C ASN A 425 -5.51 -24.93 22.20
N ASP A 426 -5.20 -25.37 23.41
CA ASP A 426 -6.20 -25.90 24.35
C ASP A 426 -7.32 -24.89 24.69
N ASP A 427 -6.99 -23.60 24.76
CA ASP A 427 -7.96 -22.53 25.04
C ASP A 427 -8.85 -22.25 23.82
N THR A 428 -8.28 -22.17 22.61
CA THR A 428 -9.04 -21.83 21.38
C THR A 428 -9.92 -22.98 20.91
N LEU A 429 -9.56 -24.23 21.21
CA LEU A 429 -10.42 -25.41 20.99
C LEU A 429 -11.72 -25.35 21.81
N SER A 430 -11.74 -24.59 22.90
CA SER A 430 -12.96 -24.22 23.62
C SER A 430 -13.81 -25.39 24.14
N LEU A 431 -13.19 -26.54 24.47
CA LEU A 431 -13.91 -27.76 24.89
C LEU A 431 -14.76 -27.54 26.14
N ALA A 432 -14.32 -26.68 27.06
CA ALA A 432 -15.09 -26.33 28.27
C ALA A 432 -16.37 -25.58 27.93
N ALA A 433 -16.30 -24.56 27.06
CA ALA A 433 -17.46 -23.83 26.59
C ALA A 433 -18.43 -24.75 25.84
N ILE A 434 -17.91 -25.67 25.03
CA ILE A 434 -18.73 -26.66 24.31
C ILE A 434 -19.50 -27.55 25.29
N ARG A 435 -18.82 -28.10 26.30
CA ARG A 435 -19.48 -28.93 27.33
C ARG A 435 -20.53 -28.13 28.08
N ASP A 436 -20.22 -26.90 28.50
CA ASP A 436 -21.16 -26.08 29.27
C ASP A 436 -22.45 -25.82 28.49
N VAL A 437 -22.32 -25.36 27.24
CA VAL A 437 -23.49 -25.05 26.40
C VAL A 437 -24.28 -26.29 26.01
N CYS A 438 -23.63 -27.41 25.70
CA CYS A 438 -24.31 -28.63 25.24
C CYS A 438 -24.94 -29.45 26.37
N LEU A 439 -24.32 -29.49 27.55
CA LEU A 439 -24.79 -30.31 28.67
C LEU A 439 -25.70 -29.54 29.63
N ASN A 440 -25.45 -28.24 29.82
CA ASN A 440 -26.11 -27.44 30.85
C ASN A 440 -26.79 -26.17 30.30
N GLY A 441 -26.42 -25.72 29.10
CA GLY A 441 -26.78 -24.41 28.58
C GLY A 441 -28.01 -24.38 27.66
N PRO A 442 -28.31 -23.20 27.07
CA PRO A 442 -29.49 -22.98 26.23
C PRO A 442 -29.35 -23.53 24.81
N GLY A 443 -28.32 -24.35 24.52
CA GLY A 443 -28.05 -24.90 23.19
C GLY A 443 -27.46 -23.90 22.18
N HIS A 444 -26.98 -22.73 22.62
CA HIS A 444 -26.29 -21.75 21.77
C HIS A 444 -25.27 -20.90 22.56
N TYR A 445 -24.29 -20.30 21.86
CA TYR A 445 -23.19 -19.56 22.49
C TYR A 445 -23.39 -18.03 22.59
N LEU A 446 -24.48 -17.46 22.05
CA LEU A 446 -24.65 -16.00 21.93
C LEU A 446 -24.48 -15.19 23.24
N GLY A 447 -24.86 -15.77 24.38
CA GLY A 447 -24.71 -15.16 25.70
C GLY A 447 -23.56 -15.71 26.52
N HIS A 448 -22.75 -16.63 25.98
CA HIS A 448 -21.67 -17.28 26.69
C HIS A 448 -20.51 -16.30 26.91
N ALA A 449 -19.89 -16.34 28.09
CA ALA A 449 -18.84 -15.39 28.49
C ALA A 449 -17.65 -15.38 27.51
N GLN A 450 -17.26 -16.56 27.02
CA GLN A 450 -16.18 -16.69 26.03
C GLN A 450 -16.51 -16.02 24.69
N THR A 451 -17.76 -16.12 24.22
CA THR A 451 -18.17 -15.47 22.96
C THR A 451 -18.06 -13.96 23.09
N LEU A 452 -18.43 -13.41 24.25
CA LEU A 452 -18.29 -11.99 24.52
C LEU A 452 -16.83 -11.55 24.62
N SER A 453 -15.95 -12.38 25.20
CA SER A 453 -14.52 -12.05 25.34
C SER A 453 -13.75 -12.13 24.01
N LEU A 454 -14.12 -13.05 23.12
CA LEU A 454 -13.46 -13.22 21.81
C LEU A 454 -14.00 -12.27 20.73
N MET A 455 -15.10 -11.57 21.02
CA MET A 455 -15.83 -10.78 20.04
C MET A 455 -14.93 -9.80 19.29
N GLN A 456 -14.04 -9.09 19.99
CA GLN A 456 -13.18 -8.07 19.40
C GLN A 456 -11.75 -8.57 19.10
N THR A 457 -11.37 -9.78 19.55
CA THR A 457 -10.00 -10.31 19.35
C THR A 457 -9.94 -11.34 18.22
N GLU A 458 -11.05 -12.02 17.94
CA GLU A 458 -11.11 -13.10 16.94
C GLU A 458 -11.86 -12.70 15.66
N TYR A 459 -12.87 -11.82 15.79
CA TYR A 459 -13.73 -11.40 14.70
C TYR A 459 -13.41 -9.98 14.25
N LEU A 460 -13.36 -9.79 12.94
CA LEU A 460 -13.27 -8.48 12.31
C LEU A 460 -14.65 -7.98 11.89
N TYR A 461 -14.94 -6.71 12.19
CA TYR A 461 -16.18 -6.04 11.82
C TYR A 461 -15.91 -5.00 10.72
N PRO A 462 -16.69 -5.03 9.62
CA PRO A 462 -16.53 -4.08 8.55
C PRO A 462 -16.99 -2.67 8.97
N LEU A 463 -16.35 -1.66 8.39
CA LEU A 463 -16.69 -0.25 8.52
C LEU A 463 -17.95 0.11 7.69
N VAL A 464 -18.08 -0.44 6.48
CA VAL A 464 -19.16 -0.11 5.53
C VAL A 464 -19.95 -1.30 5.00
N ALA A 465 -19.39 -2.52 5.01
CA ALA A 465 -20.13 -3.70 4.56
C ALA A 465 -21.28 -4.08 5.51
N ASP A 466 -22.44 -4.44 4.94
CA ASP A 466 -23.65 -4.78 5.69
C ASP A 466 -23.71 -6.28 6.03
N ARG A 467 -23.95 -6.62 7.29
CA ARG A 467 -24.15 -8.00 7.80
C ARG A 467 -25.50 -8.18 8.52
N SER A 468 -26.42 -7.23 8.35
CA SER A 468 -27.74 -7.23 8.96
C SER A 468 -28.65 -8.29 8.33
N SER A 469 -29.69 -8.69 9.06
CA SER A 469 -30.70 -9.60 8.50
C SER A 469 -31.49 -8.89 7.39
N PRO A 470 -32.06 -9.61 6.41
CA PRO A 470 -32.85 -9.00 5.34
C PRO A 470 -33.98 -8.09 5.83
N LYS A 471 -34.62 -8.45 6.95
CA LYS A 471 -35.67 -7.63 7.56
C LYS A 471 -35.12 -6.30 8.08
N GLU A 472 -33.99 -6.34 8.81
CA GLU A 472 -33.34 -5.14 9.33
C GLU A 472 -32.80 -4.26 8.20
N TRP A 473 -32.24 -4.87 7.15
CA TRP A 473 -31.80 -4.15 5.96
C TRP A 473 -32.96 -3.39 5.29
N VAL A 474 -34.12 -4.03 5.09
CA VAL A 474 -35.33 -3.38 4.57
C VAL A 474 -35.85 -2.29 5.51
N GLU A 475 -35.85 -2.52 6.82
CA GLU A 475 -36.23 -1.51 7.83
C GLU A 475 -35.29 -0.29 7.80
N ASN A 476 -34.03 -0.49 7.43
CA ASN A 476 -33.03 0.55 7.20
C ASN A 476 -33.05 1.13 5.78
N GLN A 477 -34.12 0.90 5.01
CA GLN A 477 -34.33 1.40 3.64
C GLN A 477 -33.39 0.78 2.59
N SER A 478 -32.93 -0.44 2.83
CA SER A 478 -32.21 -1.25 1.85
C SER A 478 -30.92 -0.59 1.30
N PRO A 479 -30.03 -0.07 2.16
CA PRO A 479 -28.85 0.66 1.69
C PRO A 479 -27.88 -0.24 0.91
N GLY A 480 -27.27 0.31 -0.12
CA GLY A 480 -26.13 -0.30 -0.80
C GLY A 480 -24.81 0.01 -0.08
N ILE A 481 -23.76 -0.78 -0.36
CA ILE A 481 -22.43 -0.54 0.20
C ILE A 481 -21.89 0.86 -0.15
N LEU A 482 -22.22 1.36 -1.35
CA LEU A 482 -21.80 2.67 -1.81
C LEU A 482 -22.43 3.80 -0.98
N ASP A 483 -23.67 3.65 -0.51
CA ASP A 483 -24.32 4.65 0.36
C ASP A 483 -23.55 4.83 1.67
N HIS A 484 -23.10 3.73 2.25
CA HIS A 484 -22.26 3.74 3.46
C HIS A 484 -20.88 4.34 3.19
N ALA A 485 -20.24 3.97 2.07
CA ALA A 485 -18.93 4.49 1.68
C ALA A 485 -18.95 6.00 1.42
N LEU A 486 -19.97 6.52 0.72
CA LEU A 486 -20.19 7.96 0.51
C LEU A 486 -20.32 8.70 1.83
N LYS A 487 -21.15 8.19 2.74
CA LYS A 487 -21.36 8.79 4.06
C LYS A 487 -20.06 8.84 4.84
N LYS A 488 -19.31 7.73 4.87
CA LYS A 488 -18.07 7.64 5.65
C LYS A 488 -16.94 8.48 5.05
N THR A 489 -16.83 8.54 3.73
CA THR A 489 -15.87 9.41 3.03
C THR A 489 -16.12 10.88 3.40
N ARG A 490 -17.37 11.35 3.31
CA ARG A 490 -17.75 12.72 3.70
C ARG A 490 -17.50 13.01 5.18
N GLU A 491 -17.79 12.04 6.06
CA GLU A 491 -17.52 12.15 7.50
C GLU A 491 -16.02 12.36 7.76
N ILE A 492 -15.16 11.52 7.18
CA ILE A 492 -13.70 11.63 7.34
C ILE A 492 -13.22 12.98 6.78
N LEU A 493 -13.58 13.33 5.55
CA LEU A 493 -13.11 14.56 4.90
C LEU A 493 -13.67 15.86 5.53
N SER A 494 -14.71 15.78 6.36
CA SER A 494 -15.22 16.94 7.10
C SER A 494 -14.65 17.07 8.52
N THR A 495 -14.03 16.01 9.06
CA THR A 495 -13.61 15.98 10.48
C THR A 495 -12.13 15.72 10.68
N HIS A 496 -11.46 15.03 9.75
CA HIS A 496 -10.06 14.64 9.88
C HIS A 496 -9.13 15.59 9.15
N TYR A 497 -8.38 16.40 9.89
CA TYR A 497 -7.37 17.33 9.38
C TYR A 497 -6.09 17.16 10.18
N PRO A 498 -5.09 16.42 9.66
CA PRO A 498 -3.82 16.24 10.36
C PRO A 498 -3.15 17.59 10.65
N ALA A 499 -2.65 17.73 11.87
CA ALA A 499 -2.04 18.96 12.39
C ALA A 499 -0.60 18.73 12.90
N HIS A 500 0.06 17.68 12.38
CA HIS A 500 1.41 17.28 12.77
C HIS A 500 2.51 18.21 12.25
N ILE A 501 2.26 18.95 11.17
CA ILE A 501 3.16 20.02 10.70
C ILE A 501 2.79 21.33 11.44
N PRO A 502 3.69 21.90 12.26
CA PRO A 502 3.40 23.14 12.98
C PRO A 502 3.13 24.32 12.04
N ALA A 503 2.19 25.19 12.41
CA ALA A 503 1.80 26.34 11.59
C ALA A 503 2.97 27.28 11.23
N ALA A 504 3.97 27.42 12.11
CA ALA A 504 5.17 28.21 11.82
C ALA A 504 6.03 27.59 10.72
N ILE A 505 6.17 26.25 10.70
CA ILE A 505 6.88 25.51 9.65
C ILE A 505 6.10 25.62 8.34
N ASP A 506 4.78 25.43 8.38
CA ASP A 506 3.92 25.62 7.20
C ASP A 506 4.10 27.02 6.58
N GLN A 507 4.04 28.08 7.40
CA GLN A 507 4.25 29.45 6.95
C GLN A 507 5.64 29.66 6.34
N GLN A 508 6.68 29.08 6.92
CA GLN A 508 8.05 29.13 6.38
C GLN A 508 8.12 28.46 5.01
N LEU A 509 7.55 27.26 4.85
CA LEU A 509 7.57 26.53 3.58
C LEU A 509 6.82 27.29 2.48
N ARG A 510 5.66 27.87 2.80
CA ARG A 510 4.87 28.70 1.87
C ARG A 510 5.56 29.99 1.46
N ALA A 511 6.45 30.53 2.31
CA ALA A 511 7.25 31.70 1.96
C ALA A 511 8.45 31.34 1.06
N GLN A 512 8.97 30.13 1.19
CA GLN A 512 10.15 29.66 0.46
C GLN A 512 9.81 29.01 -0.89
N TYR A 513 8.67 28.34 -1.00
CA TYR A 513 8.28 27.55 -2.17
C TYR A 513 6.91 28.00 -2.72
N PRO A 514 6.63 27.77 -4.02
CA PRO A 514 5.35 28.13 -4.64
C PRO A 514 4.23 27.16 -4.26
N ILE A 515 3.89 27.08 -2.97
CA ILE A 515 2.86 26.18 -2.45
C ILE A 515 1.47 26.66 -2.90
N LYS A 516 0.80 25.86 -3.73
CA LYS A 516 -0.50 26.10 -4.34
C LYS A 516 -1.67 25.53 -3.53
N LEU A 517 -1.44 24.55 -2.65
CA LEU A 517 -2.51 23.99 -1.81
C LEU A 517 -3.03 25.08 -0.84
N PRO A 518 -4.29 25.53 -0.93
CA PRO A 518 -4.77 26.63 -0.10
C PRO A 518 -4.86 26.25 1.38
N CYS A 519 -4.50 27.17 2.29
CA CYS A 519 -4.58 26.92 3.73
C CYS A 519 -6.01 26.59 4.21
N GLN A 520 -7.03 27.12 3.52
CA GLN A 520 -8.43 26.88 3.84
C GLN A 520 -8.84 25.43 3.59
N THR A 521 -8.26 24.79 2.57
CA THR A 521 -8.49 23.37 2.27
C THR A 521 -7.95 22.45 3.37
N MET A 522 -6.96 22.93 4.13
CA MET A 522 -6.26 22.16 5.17
C MET A 522 -6.88 22.29 6.57
N ARG A 523 -8.06 22.87 6.68
CA ARG A 523 -8.75 23.11 7.97
C ARG A 523 -10.23 22.84 7.80
N ALA A 524 -10.92 22.53 8.91
CA ALA A 524 -12.37 22.45 8.91
C ALA A 524 -12.97 23.80 8.47
N ALA A 525 -14.06 23.75 7.71
CA ALA A 525 -14.85 24.95 7.42
C ALA A 525 -15.44 25.47 8.74
N ASN A 526 -15.10 26.70 9.11
CA ASN A 526 -15.62 27.38 10.31
C ASN A 526 -17.07 27.79 10.15
#